data_AF-N9P090-F1
#
_entry.id   AF-N9P090-F1
#
_cell.length_a   1.000
_cell.length_b   1.000
_cell.length_c   1.000
_cell.angle_alpha   90.00
_cell.angle_beta   90.00
_cell.angle_gamma   90.00
#
_symmetry.space_group_name_H-M   'P 1'
#
loop_
_entity.id
_entity.type
_entity.pdbx_description
1 polymer ?
#
loop_
_entity_poly.entity_id
_entity_poly.type
_entity_poly.pdbx_seq_one_letter_code
_entity_poly.pdbx_strand_id
1 'polypeptide(L)' 'MSRGDKSAYTEKQKRQAKHIEDSEKDRGRSEDEAERIAWSTVNKQDGGGKKKKN' A
#
# COMPACT_ATOMS: atom_id res chain seq x y z
N MET A 1 -8.50 6.97 6.52
CA MET A 1 -7.43 5.97 6.30
C MET A 1 -7.73 4.72 7.12
N SER A 2 -7.43 3.52 6.59
CA SER A 2 -7.64 2.24 7.27
C SER A 2 -6.77 2.14 8.52
N ARG A 3 -7.37 1.76 9.66
CA ARG A 3 -6.73 1.63 10.97
C ARG A 3 -5.80 0.40 10.99
N GLY A 4 -4.58 0.57 10.53
CA GLY A 4 -3.50 -0.40 10.66
C GLY A 4 -2.20 0.35 10.81
N ASP A 5 -1.48 0.10 11.90
CA ASP A 5 -0.17 0.72 12.14
C ASP A 5 0.74 0.40 10.95
N LYS A 6 1.24 1.42 10.23
CA LYS A 6 2.06 1.20 9.03
C LYS A 6 3.35 0.43 9.35
N SER A 7 3.74 0.34 10.63
CA SER A 7 4.82 -0.52 11.11
C SER A 7 4.55 -2.03 10.95
N ALA A 8 3.29 -2.44 10.84
CA ALA A 8 2.89 -3.85 10.68
C ALA A 8 3.04 -4.37 9.24
N TYR A 9 3.33 -3.50 8.27
CA TYR A 9 3.57 -3.93 6.89
C TYR A 9 4.96 -4.54 6.74
N THR A 10 5.00 -5.69 6.10
CA THR A 10 6.24 -6.38 5.76
C THR A 10 7.06 -5.56 4.75
N GLU A 11 8.38 -5.76 4.71
CA GLU A 11 9.25 -5.12 3.71
C GLU A 11 8.80 -5.43 2.27
N LYS A 12 8.24 -6.61 2.03
CA LYS A 12 7.65 -6.98 0.74
C LYS A 12 6.49 -6.06 0.35
N GLN A 13 5.59 -5.78 1.30
CA GLN A 13 4.44 -4.91 1.10
C GLN A 13 4.86 -3.46 0.84
N LYS A 14 5.85 -2.96 1.60
CA LYS A 14 6.41 -1.62 1.38
C LYS A 14 7.01 -1.49 -0.03
N ARG A 15 7.75 -2.50 -0.50
CA ARG A 15 8.33 -2.52 -1.85
C ARG A 15 7.25 -2.57 -2.94
N GLN A 16 6.20 -3.36 -2.74
CA GLN A 16 5.07 -3.41 -3.68
C GLN A 16 4.32 -2.08 -3.74
N ALA A 17 4.04 -1.47 -2.58
CA ALA A 17 3.40 -0.17 -2.52
C ALA A 17 4.23 0.88 -3.26
N LYS A 18 5.53 0.95 -2.99
CA LYS A 18 6.44 1.89 -3.69
C LYS A 18 6.41 1.72 -5.21
N HIS A 19 6.47 0.49 -5.71
CA HIS A 19 6.43 0.25 -7.16
C HIS A 19 5.09 0.68 -7.78
N ILE A 20 3.97 0.47 -7.09
CA ILE A 20 2.66 0.89 -7.57
C ILE A 20 2.55 2.42 -7.55
N GLU A 21 3.03 3.05 -6.48
CA GLU A 21 3.07 4.50 -6.34
C GLU A 21 3.88 5.15 -7.46
N ASP A 22 5.09 4.66 -7.72
CA ASP A 22 5.94 5.16 -8.81
C ASP A 22 5.23 5.02 -10.17
N SER A 23 4.57 3.87 -10.42
CA SER A 23 3.82 3.66 -11.67
C SER A 23 2.60 4.59 -11.81
N GLU A 24 1.92 4.95 -10.71
CA GLU A 24 0.79 5.88 -10.76
C GLU A 24 1.26 7.34 -10.88
N LYS A 25 2.41 7.69 -10.29
CA LYS A 25 3.08 8.98 -10.51
C LYS A 25 3.48 9.14 -11.99
N ASP A 26 4.04 8.09 -12.60
CA ASP A 26 4.38 8.08 -14.03
C ASP A 26 3.14 8.22 -14.94
N ARG A 27 1.97 7.79 -14.46
CA ARG A 27 0.68 7.99 -15.14
C ARG A 27 0.12 9.40 -14.94
N GLY A 28 0.84 10.28 -14.25
CA GLY A 28 0.46 11.67 -14.01
C GLY A 28 -0.44 11.90 -12.79
N ARG A 29 -0.57 10.91 -11.89
CA ARG A 29 -1.29 11.14 -10.62
C ARG A 29 -0.44 11.93 -9.65
N SER A 30 -1.11 12.68 -8.76
CA SER A 30 -0.44 13.32 -7.64
C SER A 30 0.11 12.27 -6.65
N GLU A 31 1.14 12.66 -5.91
CA GLU A 31 1.78 11.80 -4.92
C GLU A 31 0.80 11.23 -3.90
N ASP A 32 -0.09 12.06 -3.35
CA ASP A 32 -1.11 11.62 -2.39
C ASP A 32 -2.08 10.59 -2.97
N GLU A 33 -2.42 10.72 -4.26
CA GLU A 33 -3.33 9.80 -4.94
C GLU A 33 -2.63 8.48 -5.28
N ALA A 34 -1.38 8.57 -5.76
CA ALA A 34 -0.53 7.42 -6.04
C ALA A 34 -0.26 6.60 -4.77
N GLU A 35 0.09 7.25 -3.64
CA GLU A 35 0.29 6.58 -2.36
C GLU A 35 -1.00 5.88 -1.91
N ARG A 36 -2.15 6.56 -2.03
CA ARG A 36 -3.45 5.97 -1.66
C ARG A 36 -3.78 4.73 -2.50
N ILE A 37 -3.55 4.78 -3.81
CA ILE A 37 -3.78 3.64 -4.71
C ILE A 37 -2.83 2.50 -4.40
N ALA A 38 -1.56 2.80 -4.16
CA ALA A 38 -0.53 1.82 -3.79
C ALA A 38 -0.92 1.03 -2.54
N TRP A 39 -1.22 1.72 -1.44
CA TRP A 39 -1.61 1.05 -0.20
C TRP A 39 -2.96 0.36 -0.28
N SER A 40 -3.92 0.89 -1.06
CA SER A 40 -5.19 0.22 -1.32
C SER A 40 -5.00 -1.10 -2.06
N THR A 41 -4.13 -1.10 -3.07
CA THR A 41 -3.81 -2.28 -3.88
C THR A 41 -3.12 -3.36 -3.05
N VAL A 42 -2.09 -2.99 -2.28
CA VAL A 42 -1.38 -3.92 -1.39
C VAL A 42 -2.34 -4.48 -0.32
N ASN A 43 -3.19 -3.63 0.26
CA ASN A 43 -4.21 -4.09 1.20
C ASN A 43 -5.21 -5.05 0.55
N LYS A 44 -5.64 -4.82 -0.69
CA LYS A 44 -6.55 -5.73 -1.38
C LYS A 44 -5.92 -7.10 -1.66
N GLN A 45 -4.62 -7.14 -1.98
CA GLN A 45 -3.90 -8.38 -2.28
C GLN A 45 -3.63 -9.22 -1.03
N ASP A 46 -3.22 -8.60 0.07
CA ASP A 46 -2.84 -9.31 1.31
C ASP A 46 -3.95 -9.36 2.37
N GLY A 47 -5.15 -8.86 2.06
CA GLY A 47 -6.31 -8.82 2.97
C GLY A 47 -6.29 -7.69 3.99
N GLY A 48 -5.45 -6.68 3.79
CA GLY A 48 -5.37 -5.47 4.59
C GLY A 48 -4.63 -5.73 5.89
N GLY A 49 -3.32 -5.50 5.88
CA GLY A 49 -2.43 -5.64 7.05
C GLY A 49 -2.79 -6.82 7.93
N LYS A 50 -2.50 -8.06 7.47
CA LYS A 50 -2.73 -9.34 8.16
C LYS A 50 -3.34 -9.14 9.55
N LYS A 51 -4.66 -9.27 9.67
CA LYS A 51 -5.24 -9.65 10.96
C LYS A 51 -4.41 -10.83 11.44
N LYS A 52 -3.63 -10.64 12.50
CA LYS A 52 -3.02 -11.75 13.23
C LYS A 52 -4.20 -12.67 13.58
N LYS A 53 -4.36 -13.75 12.81
CA LYS A 53 -5.16 -14.88 13.28
C LYS A 53 -4.29 -15.48 14.37
N ASN A 54 -4.74 -15.28 15.61
CA ASN A 54 -4.26 -16.04 16.76
C ASN A 54 -4.30 -17.55 16.45
#